data_AF-A0A401LBM5-F1
#
_entry.id   AF-A0A401LBM5-F1
#
_cell.length_a   1.000
_cell.length_b   1.000
_cell.length_c   1.000
_cell.angle_alpha   90.00
_cell.angle_beta   90.00
_cell.angle_gamma   90.00
#
_symmetry.space_group_name_H-M   'P 1'
#
loop_
_entity.id
_entity.type
_entity.pdbx_description
1 polymer ?
#
loop_
_entity_poly.entity_id
_entity_poly.type
_entity_poly.pdbx_seq_one_letter_code
_entity_poly.pdbx_strand_id
1 'polypeptide(L)'
;MWKKRKKEEQLALWIEAERERLSARAYALEDAFLRAFFAQCVESTAADAYEVFLETPLAYNYFRENLGRMDEKTLDRFFKLAAIYHTIRTVRRRKSGLDWTRMWTGLTAVFSLSGQERKLTELLHCCAELYQSGFQELFHKTTARYLFGDRALSGFSFAFIGNFWYNSYSSFMSSFTGYVPFHIRLKRAQ
;
A
#
# COMPACT_ATOMS: atom_id res chain seq x y z
N MET A 1 -5.88 -23.19 -17.78
CA MET A 1 -4.52 -23.07 -17.21
C MET A 1 -3.62 -22.09 -17.99
N TRP A 2 -3.48 -22.24 -19.31
CA TRP A 2 -2.60 -21.37 -20.13
C TRP A 2 -2.87 -19.85 -20.02
N LYS A 3 -4.14 -19.42 -20.09
CA LYS A 3 -4.51 -18.00 -19.94
C LYS A 3 -4.21 -17.43 -18.55
N LYS A 4 -4.31 -18.26 -17.50
CA LYS A 4 -4.03 -17.86 -16.11
C LYS A 4 -2.53 -17.65 -15.90
N ARG A 5 -1.71 -18.59 -16.38
CA ARG A 5 -0.25 -18.49 -16.30
C ARG A 5 0.28 -17.24 -17.02
N LYS A 6 -0.24 -16.94 -18.23
CA LYS A 6 0.10 -15.70 -18.94
C LYS A 6 -0.29 -14.43 -18.17
N LYS A 7 -1.41 -14.46 -17.44
CA LYS A 7 -1.87 -13.32 -16.63
C LYS A 7 -0.97 -13.10 -15.41
N GLU A 8 -0.55 -14.19 -14.76
CA GLU A 8 0.37 -14.17 -13.62
C GLU A 8 1.76 -13.65 -14.05
N GLU A 9 2.30 -14.13 -15.17
CA GLU A 9 3.55 -13.63 -15.78
C GLU A 9 3.46 -12.13 -16.12
N GLN A 10 2.36 -11.71 -16.76
CA GLN A 10 2.13 -10.31 -17.09
C GLN A 10 2.01 -9.43 -15.85
N LEU A 11 1.32 -9.92 -14.81
CA LEU A 11 1.19 -9.18 -13.56
C LEU A 11 2.54 -9.02 -12.85
N ALA A 12 3.40 -10.04 -12.85
CA ALA A 12 4.75 -9.91 -12.30
C ALA A 12 5.56 -8.79 -12.98
N LEU A 13 5.48 -8.69 -14.32
CA LEU A 13 6.12 -7.59 -15.06
C LEU A 13 5.54 -6.22 -14.69
N TRP A 14 4.22 -6.12 -14.51
CA TRP A 14 3.59 -4.89 -14.08
C TRP A 14 3.97 -4.49 -12.65
N ILE A 15 4.10 -5.45 -11.72
CA ILE A 15 4.56 -5.21 -10.35
C ILE A 15 5.96 -4.60 -10.36
N GLU A 16 6.89 -5.20 -11.09
CA GLU A 16 8.27 -4.69 -11.16
C GLU A 16 8.35 -3.31 -11.81
N ALA A 17 7.65 -3.10 -12.93
CA ALA A 17 7.65 -1.81 -13.61
C ALA A 17 7.09 -0.69 -12.70
N GLU A 18 6.02 -0.98 -11.96
CA GLU A 18 5.41 -0.01 -11.06
C GLU A 18 6.26 0.23 -9.81
N ARG A 19 6.88 -0.83 -9.26
CA ARG A 19 7.86 -0.76 -8.17
C ARG A 19 9.03 0.15 -8.55
N GLU A 20 9.68 -0.10 -9.69
CA GLU A 20 10.80 0.71 -10.16
C GLU A 20 10.42 2.18 -10.36
N ARG A 21 9.27 2.43 -11.01
CA ARG A 21 8.75 3.78 -11.25
C ARG A 21 8.51 4.55 -9.96
N LEU A 22 7.86 3.94 -8.97
CA LEU A 22 7.55 4.58 -7.70
C LEU A 22 8.79 4.70 -6.81
N SER A 23 9.69 3.72 -6.82
CA SER A 23 10.97 3.78 -6.11
C SER A 23 11.82 4.95 -6.61
N ALA A 24 11.91 5.16 -7.93
CA ALA A 24 12.62 6.31 -8.50
C ALA A 24 12.07 7.66 -7.98
N ARG A 25 10.74 7.78 -7.89
CA ARG A 25 10.08 8.98 -7.34
C ARG A 25 10.31 9.15 -5.84
N ALA A 26 10.30 8.06 -5.08
CA ALA A 26 10.61 8.08 -3.67
C ALA A 26 12.06 8.55 -3.43
N TYR A 27 13.03 8.03 -4.19
CA TYR A 27 14.44 8.43 -4.09
C TYR A 27 14.72 9.88 -4.50
N ALA A 28 13.86 10.47 -5.33
CA ALA A 28 13.93 11.88 -5.71
C ALA A 28 13.46 12.85 -4.60
N LEU A 29 12.84 12.37 -3.52
CA LEU A 29 12.43 13.24 -2.40
C LEU A 29 13.65 13.79 -1.66
N GLU A 30 13.68 15.10 -1.44
CA GLU A 30 14.77 15.76 -0.69
C GLU A 30 14.81 15.33 0.78
N ASP A 31 13.64 15.23 1.41
CA ASP A 31 13.49 14.82 2.81
C ASP A 31 13.91 13.35 2.99
N ALA A 32 14.99 13.12 3.74
CA ALA A 32 15.56 11.79 3.93
C ALA A 32 14.62 10.80 4.63
N PHE A 33 13.75 11.28 5.53
CA PHE A 33 12.78 10.41 6.19
C PHE A 33 11.67 10.01 5.20
N LEU A 34 11.10 10.98 4.48
CA LEU A 34 10.06 10.69 3.48
C LEU A 34 10.59 9.78 2.37
N ARG A 35 11.83 10.01 1.92
CA ARG A 35 12.54 9.16 0.97
C ARG A 35 12.59 7.71 1.45
N ALA A 36 13.10 7.47 2.66
CA ALA A 36 13.22 6.13 3.21
C ALA A 36 11.84 5.48 3.45
N PHE A 37 10.89 6.24 3.98
CA PHE A 37 9.53 5.77 4.26
C PHE A 37 8.83 5.29 2.99
N PHE A 38 8.80 6.14 1.95
CA PHE A 38 8.09 5.80 0.73
C PHE A 38 8.83 4.80 -0.14
N ALA A 39 10.17 4.77 -0.14
CA ALA A 39 10.91 3.69 -0.78
C ALA A 39 10.58 2.34 -0.12
N GLN A 40 10.60 2.27 1.21
CA GLN A 40 10.22 1.04 1.91
C GLN A 40 8.75 0.66 1.69
N CYS A 41 7.84 1.64 1.62
CA CYS A 41 6.43 1.39 1.33
C CYS A 41 6.25 0.77 -0.06
N VAL A 42 6.96 1.27 -1.08
CA VAL A 42 6.93 0.73 -2.44
C VAL A 42 7.45 -0.71 -2.48
N GLU A 43 8.63 -0.97 -1.89
CA GLU A 43 9.22 -2.31 -1.85
C GLU A 43 8.33 -3.32 -1.09
N SER A 44 7.79 -2.92 0.07
CA SER A 44 6.85 -3.75 0.84
C SER A 44 5.56 -4.01 0.08
N THR A 45 5.03 -3.02 -0.65
CA THR A 45 3.79 -3.20 -1.42
C THR A 45 3.98 -4.11 -2.63
N ALA A 46 5.15 -4.06 -3.28
CA ALA A 46 5.48 -4.99 -4.34
C ALA A 46 5.54 -6.44 -3.82
N ALA A 47 6.20 -6.65 -2.67
CA ALA A 47 6.21 -7.95 -2.01
C ALA A 47 4.79 -8.43 -1.64
N ASP A 48 3.96 -7.55 -1.06
CA ASP A 48 2.55 -7.85 -0.77
C ASP A 48 1.79 -8.26 -2.05
N ALA A 49 2.04 -7.59 -3.18
CA ALA A 49 1.41 -7.90 -4.45
C ALA A 49 1.80 -9.30 -4.97
N TYR A 50 3.09 -9.67 -4.87
CA TYR A 50 3.54 -11.03 -5.19
C TYR A 50 2.83 -12.06 -4.32
N GLU A 51 2.79 -11.83 -3.00
CA GLU A 51 2.18 -12.76 -2.05
C GLU A 51 0.69 -12.98 -2.34
N VAL A 52 -0.10 -11.90 -2.45
CA VAL A 52 -1.56 -12.01 -2.53
C VAL A 52 -2.08 -12.34 -3.91
N PHE A 53 -1.39 -11.95 -4.98
CA PHE A 53 -1.87 -12.21 -6.34
C PHE A 53 -1.27 -13.49 -6.96
N LEU A 54 -0.01 -13.80 -6.67
CA LEU A 54 0.76 -14.80 -7.43
C LEU A 54 1.11 -16.03 -6.60
N GLU A 55 1.64 -15.85 -5.39
CA GLU A 55 2.28 -16.92 -4.64
C GLU A 55 1.30 -17.71 -3.79
N THR A 56 0.56 -17.06 -2.88
CA THR A 56 -0.10 -17.78 -1.79
C THR A 56 -1.54 -18.19 -2.17
N PRO A 57 -1.84 -19.51 -2.29
CA PRO A 57 -3.21 -19.97 -2.43
C PRO A 57 -3.90 -19.97 -1.06
N LEU A 58 -4.32 -18.79 -0.60
CA LEU A 58 -5.11 -18.66 0.62
C LEU A 58 -6.59 -18.90 0.30
N ALA A 59 -7.30 -19.62 1.18
CA ALA A 59 -8.74 -19.72 1.10
C ALA A 59 -9.36 -18.33 1.25
N TYR A 60 -10.37 -18.01 0.43
CA TYR A 60 -11.03 -16.71 0.41
C TYR A 60 -10.09 -15.53 0.12
N ASN A 61 -8.99 -15.78 -0.61
CA ASN A 61 -8.10 -14.72 -1.07
C ASN A 61 -8.84 -13.82 -2.05
N TYR A 62 -9.41 -12.74 -1.52
CA TYR A 62 -10.19 -11.78 -2.28
C TYR A 62 -9.42 -11.22 -3.49
N PHE A 63 -8.12 -10.97 -3.34
CA PHE A 63 -7.29 -10.43 -4.42
C PHE A 63 -7.09 -11.44 -5.55
N ARG A 64 -6.78 -12.69 -5.20
CA ARG A 64 -6.55 -13.77 -6.17
C ARG A 64 -7.82 -14.22 -6.88
N GLU A 65 -8.96 -14.25 -6.17
CA GLU A 65 -10.28 -14.50 -6.76
C GLU A 65 -10.63 -13.46 -7.84
N ASN A 66 -10.09 -12.25 -7.70
CA ASN A 66 -10.32 -11.13 -8.61
C ASN A 66 -9.21 -10.88 -9.62
N LEU A 67 -8.24 -11.80 -9.72
CA LEU A 67 -7.10 -11.69 -10.65
C LEU A 67 -7.53 -11.48 -12.11
N GLY A 68 -8.69 -12.04 -12.51
CA GLY A 68 -9.24 -11.86 -13.85
C GLY A 68 -9.61 -10.40 -14.18
N ARG A 69 -9.87 -9.57 -13.17
CA ARG A 69 -10.19 -8.14 -13.28
C ARG A 69 -8.95 -7.24 -13.13
N MET A 70 -7.77 -7.81 -12.86
CA MET A 70 -6.54 -7.05 -12.66
C MET A 70 -6.06 -6.44 -13.98
N ASP A 71 -5.67 -5.18 -13.95
CA ASP A 71 -4.98 -4.46 -15.03
C ASP A 71 -3.96 -3.48 -14.41
N GLU A 72 -3.18 -2.80 -15.26
CA GLU A 72 -2.16 -1.83 -14.81
C GLU A 72 -2.74 -0.73 -13.92
N LYS A 73 -3.96 -0.27 -14.23
CA LYS A 73 -4.64 0.75 -13.43
C LYS A 73 -5.03 0.21 -12.06
N THR A 74 -5.52 -1.02 -11.98
CA THR A 74 -5.89 -1.67 -10.73
C THR A 74 -4.65 -1.90 -9.86
N LEU A 75 -3.52 -2.22 -10.48
CA LEU A 75 -2.24 -2.33 -9.77
C LEU A 75 -1.75 -0.98 -9.24
N ASP A 76 -1.74 0.09 -10.05
CA ASP A 76 -1.42 1.45 -9.60
C ASP A 76 -2.31 1.87 -8.41
N ARG A 77 -3.62 1.56 -8.49
CA ARG A 77 -4.55 1.80 -7.37
C ARG A 77 -4.20 1.00 -6.12
N PHE A 78 -3.73 -0.23 -6.26
CA PHE A 78 -3.29 -1.07 -5.13
C PHE A 78 -2.09 -0.44 -4.43
N PHE A 79 -1.08 0.01 -5.19
CA PHE A 79 0.08 0.74 -4.64
C PHE A 79 -0.35 2.01 -3.90
N LYS A 80 -1.27 2.78 -4.48
CA LYS A 80 -1.81 3.98 -3.84
C LYS A 80 -2.56 3.68 -2.54
N LEU A 81 -3.38 2.63 -2.53
CA LEU A 81 -4.09 2.22 -1.30
C LEU A 81 -3.11 1.82 -0.20
N ALA A 82 -2.08 1.03 -0.51
CA ALA A 82 -1.06 0.67 0.46
C ALA A 82 -0.37 1.90 1.04
N ALA A 83 0.05 2.83 0.18
CA ALA A 83 0.66 4.09 0.60
C ALA A 83 -0.26 4.92 1.49
N ILE A 84 -1.53 5.09 1.10
CA ILE A 84 -2.55 5.79 1.91
C ILE A 84 -2.70 5.12 3.28
N TYR A 85 -2.88 3.79 3.29
CA TYR A 85 -3.08 3.03 4.51
C TYR A 85 -1.88 3.15 5.45
N HIS A 86 -0.67 2.87 4.95
CA HIS A 86 0.57 2.93 5.72
C HIS A 86 0.84 4.34 6.24
N THR A 87 0.63 5.38 5.43
CA THR A 87 0.81 6.77 5.85
C THR A 87 -0.16 7.15 6.97
N ILE A 88 -1.47 6.92 6.80
CA ILE A 88 -2.48 7.23 7.83
C ILE A 88 -2.17 6.47 9.12
N ARG A 89 -1.90 5.16 9.03
CA ARG A 89 -1.58 4.32 10.19
C ARG A 89 -0.32 4.79 10.92
N THR A 90 0.71 5.20 10.18
CA THR A 90 1.97 5.67 10.78
C THR A 90 1.80 7.01 11.49
N VAL A 91 1.13 7.98 10.86
CA VAL A 91 0.83 9.28 11.47
C VAL A 91 0.02 9.09 12.76
N ARG A 92 -1.00 8.23 12.71
CA ARG A 92 -1.88 7.94 13.85
C ARG A 92 -1.24 7.06 14.94
N ARG A 93 -0.07 6.47 14.71
CA ARG A 93 0.59 5.63 15.70
C ARG A 93 0.94 6.48 16.94
N ARG A 94 0.60 5.96 18.12
CA ARG A 94 0.86 6.66 19.40
C ARG A 94 2.34 7.02 19.50
N LYS A 95 2.63 8.28 19.87
CA LYS A 95 3.99 8.85 19.97
C LYS A 95 4.76 8.96 18.64
N SER A 96 4.11 8.87 17.48
CA SER A 96 4.80 9.07 16.19
C SER A 96 5.45 10.45 16.10
N GLY A 97 4.77 11.49 16.60
CA GLY A 97 5.18 12.89 16.44
C GLY A 97 5.24 13.33 14.97
N LEU A 98 4.70 12.52 14.05
CA LEU A 98 4.74 12.78 12.62
C LEU A 98 3.60 13.71 12.22
N ASP A 99 3.95 14.74 11.46
CA ASP A 99 2.99 15.69 10.91
C ASP A 99 2.34 15.14 9.64
N TRP A 100 1.00 15.20 9.59
CA TRP A 100 0.22 14.76 8.44
C TRP A 100 0.58 15.55 7.18
N THR A 101 0.77 16.87 7.28
CA THR A 101 1.04 17.74 6.12
C THR A 101 2.36 17.39 5.45
N ARG A 102 3.39 17.11 6.25
CA ARG A 102 4.69 16.62 5.78
C ARG A 102 4.55 15.26 5.08
N MET A 103 3.85 14.31 5.70
CA MET A 103 3.64 12.99 5.11
C MET A 103 2.82 13.05 3.81
N TRP A 104 1.81 13.91 3.77
CA TRP A 104 0.96 14.18 2.62
C TRP A 104 1.76 14.68 1.42
N THR A 105 2.76 15.53 1.66
CA THR A 105 3.64 16.05 0.60
C THR A 105 4.40 14.92 -0.07
N GLY A 106 5.02 14.02 0.71
CA GLY A 106 5.70 12.86 0.14
C GLY A 106 4.74 11.88 -0.53
N LEU A 107 3.57 11.60 0.07
CA LEU A 107 2.56 10.69 -0.50
C LEU A 107 2.12 11.17 -1.89
N THR A 108 1.77 12.45 -2.00
CA THR A 108 1.31 13.03 -3.28
C THR A 108 2.44 13.15 -4.30
N ALA A 109 3.66 13.44 -3.87
CA ALA A 109 4.84 13.53 -4.73
C ALA A 109 5.30 12.17 -5.28
N VAL A 110 5.11 11.07 -4.55
CA VAL A 110 5.51 9.72 -4.98
C VAL A 110 4.41 9.00 -5.75
N PHE A 111 3.14 9.17 -5.37
CA PHE A 111 2.05 8.35 -5.92
C PHE A 111 1.14 9.08 -6.91
N SER A 112 1.35 10.37 -7.19
CA SER A 112 0.52 11.16 -8.13
C SER A 112 -0.98 10.99 -7.89
N LEU A 113 -1.45 11.20 -6.65
CA LEU A 113 -2.87 11.12 -6.35
C LEU A 113 -3.66 12.16 -7.16
N SER A 114 -4.64 11.69 -7.92
CA SER A 114 -5.65 12.49 -8.63
C SER A 114 -6.52 13.27 -7.65
N GLY A 115 -7.29 14.25 -8.15
CA GLY A 115 -8.18 15.04 -7.29
C GLY A 115 -9.20 14.20 -6.52
N GLN A 116 -9.68 13.10 -7.09
CA GLN A 116 -10.60 12.18 -6.41
C GLN A 116 -9.86 11.32 -5.35
N GLU A 117 -8.68 10.82 -5.67
CA GLU A 117 -7.85 10.05 -4.73
C GLU A 117 -7.40 10.91 -3.54
N ARG A 118 -7.12 12.19 -3.77
CA ARG A 118 -6.82 13.14 -2.70
C ARG A 118 -7.99 13.31 -1.74
N LYS A 119 -9.19 13.59 -2.27
CA LYS A 119 -10.42 13.68 -1.47
C LYS A 119 -10.71 12.39 -0.69
N LEU A 120 -10.56 11.24 -1.34
CA LEU A 120 -10.70 9.94 -0.69
C LEU A 120 -9.72 9.80 0.48
N THR A 121 -8.46 10.17 0.28
CA THR A 121 -7.42 10.06 1.31
C THR A 121 -7.68 10.99 2.49
N GLU A 122 -8.10 12.23 2.24
CA GLU A 122 -8.49 13.17 3.29
C GLU A 122 -9.68 12.64 4.10
N LEU A 123 -10.71 12.09 3.46
CA LEU A 123 -11.85 11.48 4.15
C LEU A 123 -11.42 10.29 5.02
N LEU A 124 -10.54 9.44 4.51
CA LEU A 124 -9.98 8.31 5.26
C LEU A 124 -9.14 8.79 6.45
N HIS A 125 -8.33 9.83 6.28
CA HIS A 125 -7.55 10.43 7.35
C HIS A 125 -8.46 11.02 8.44
N CYS A 126 -9.44 11.84 8.06
CA CYS A 126 -10.43 12.39 8.99
C CYS A 126 -11.19 11.28 9.74
N CYS A 127 -11.57 10.20 9.04
CA CYS A 127 -12.18 9.04 9.68
C CYS A 127 -11.24 8.40 10.72
N ALA A 128 -9.96 8.24 10.39
CA ALA A 128 -8.96 7.72 11.34
C ALA A 128 -8.71 8.66 12.54
N GLU A 129 -8.87 9.97 12.35
CA GLU A 129 -8.77 10.97 13.42
C GLU A 129 -9.94 10.91 14.39
N LEU A 130 -11.16 10.92 13.86
CA LEU A 130 -12.40 11.03 14.63
C LEU A 130 -12.90 9.67 15.16
N TYR A 131 -12.72 8.58 14.40
CA TYR A 131 -13.31 7.27 14.66
C TYR A 131 -12.31 6.14 14.35
N GLN A 132 -11.44 5.81 15.32
CA GLN A 132 -10.40 4.79 15.11
C GLN A 132 -10.95 3.43 14.66
N SER A 133 -12.09 2.98 15.19
CA SER A 133 -12.73 1.73 14.77
C SER A 133 -13.35 1.81 13.38
N GLY A 134 -13.90 2.97 13.00
CA GLY A 134 -14.55 3.20 11.71
C GLY A 134 -13.58 3.22 10.53
N PHE A 135 -12.32 3.63 10.75
CA PHE A 135 -11.32 3.68 9.68
C PHE A 135 -11.07 2.32 9.03
N GLN A 136 -10.87 1.26 9.81
CA GLN A 136 -10.58 -0.07 9.26
C GLN A 136 -11.73 -0.55 8.38
N GLU A 137 -12.96 -0.50 8.91
CA GLU A 137 -14.15 -0.90 8.16
C GLU A 137 -14.32 -0.11 6.85
N LEU A 138 -14.18 1.22 6.93
CA LEU A 138 -14.28 2.09 5.76
C LEU A 138 -13.17 1.79 4.74
N PHE A 139 -11.96 1.51 5.20
CA PHE A 139 -10.82 1.21 4.35
C PHE A 139 -10.98 -0.14 3.64
N HIS A 140 -11.51 -1.18 4.32
CA HIS A 140 -11.75 -2.49 3.69
C HIS A 140 -12.79 -2.37 2.57
N LYS A 141 -13.90 -1.67 2.83
CA LYS A 141 -14.93 -1.38 1.82
C LYS A 141 -14.38 -0.55 0.66
N THR A 142 -13.56 0.45 0.97
CA THR A 142 -12.87 1.27 -0.03
C THR A 142 -11.96 0.42 -0.91
N THR A 143 -11.20 -0.51 -0.34
CA THR A 143 -10.31 -1.40 -1.08
C THR A 143 -11.05 -2.18 -2.17
N ALA A 144 -12.11 -2.87 -1.77
CA ALA A 144 -12.92 -3.67 -2.69
C ALA A 144 -13.55 -2.82 -3.81
N ARG A 145 -14.13 -1.67 -3.43
CA ARG A 145 -14.78 -0.78 -4.38
C ARG A 145 -13.79 -0.10 -5.32
N TYR A 146 -12.62 0.30 -4.82
CA TYR A 146 -11.66 1.08 -5.60
C TYR A 146 -10.85 0.22 -6.56
N LEU A 147 -10.48 -1.00 -6.13
CA LEU A 147 -9.75 -1.94 -6.98
C LEU A 147 -10.67 -2.60 -8.00
N PHE A 148 -11.80 -3.16 -7.55
CA PHE A 148 -12.58 -4.07 -8.39
C PHE A 148 -14.04 -3.63 -8.62
N GLY A 149 -14.47 -2.52 -8.01
CA GLY A 149 -15.83 -1.99 -8.18
C GLY A 149 -16.91 -2.67 -7.34
N ASP A 150 -16.51 -3.54 -6.40
CA ASP A 150 -17.46 -4.32 -5.60
C ASP A 150 -18.19 -3.43 -4.58
N ARG A 151 -19.52 -3.51 -4.58
CA ARG A 151 -20.39 -2.74 -3.66
C ARG A 151 -20.81 -3.52 -2.42
N ALA A 152 -20.77 -4.84 -2.50
CA ALA A 152 -21.08 -5.75 -1.42
C ALA A 152 -19.90 -6.71 -1.24
N LEU A 153 -19.59 -7.01 0.02
CA LEU A 153 -18.55 -7.98 0.38
C LEU A 153 -19.19 -9.08 1.22
N SER A 154 -18.77 -10.32 0.97
CA SER A 154 -19.03 -11.40 1.92
C SER A 154 -18.28 -11.13 3.24
N GLY A 155 -18.74 -11.72 4.34
CA GLY A 155 -18.03 -11.64 5.62
C GLY A 155 -16.58 -12.14 5.52
N PHE A 156 -16.33 -13.19 4.71
CA PHE A 156 -14.99 -13.74 4.48
C PHE A 156 -14.10 -12.77 3.71
N SER A 157 -14.59 -12.18 2.61
CA SER A 157 -13.82 -11.22 1.83
C SER A 157 -13.51 -9.97 2.65
N PHE A 158 -14.46 -9.49 3.46
CA PHE A 158 -14.26 -8.36 4.36
C PHE A 158 -13.17 -8.66 5.40
N ALA A 159 -13.23 -9.84 6.05
CA ALA A 159 -12.23 -10.27 7.02
C ALA A 159 -10.84 -10.47 6.38
N PHE A 160 -10.79 -11.05 5.18
CA PHE A 160 -9.54 -11.27 4.45
C PHE A 160 -8.84 -9.95 4.13
N ILE A 161 -9.57 -8.98 3.55
CA ILE A 161 -9.03 -7.65 3.24
C ILE A 161 -8.49 -6.98 4.51
N GLY A 162 -9.21 -7.10 5.63
CA GLY A 162 -8.78 -6.51 6.89
C GLY A 162 -7.52 -7.13 7.45
N ASN A 163 -7.44 -8.47 7.47
CA ASN A 163 -6.24 -9.19 7.89
C ASN A 163 -5.05 -8.86 6.98
N PHE A 164 -5.28 -8.77 5.67
CA PHE A 164 -4.26 -8.38 4.72
C PHE A 164 -3.67 -7.00 5.05
N TRP A 165 -4.48 -5.96 5.16
CA TRP A 165 -3.96 -4.61 5.41
C TRP A 165 -3.29 -4.48 6.77
N TYR A 166 -3.83 -5.13 7.80
CA TYR A 166 -3.20 -5.19 9.11
C TYR A 166 -1.79 -5.81 9.03
N ASN A 167 -1.66 -6.97 8.36
CA ASN A 167 -0.40 -7.68 8.21
C ASN A 167 0.59 -6.92 7.32
N SER A 168 0.14 -6.39 6.18
CA SER A 168 0.92 -5.54 5.29
C SER A 168 1.55 -4.38 6.06
N TYR A 169 0.76 -3.63 6.85
CA TYR A 169 1.29 -2.54 7.67
C TYR A 169 2.26 -3.03 8.77
N SER A 170 1.95 -4.15 9.43
CA SER A 170 2.79 -4.71 10.47
C SER A 170 4.17 -5.11 9.93
N SER A 171 4.19 -5.83 8.80
CA SER A 171 5.40 -6.23 8.08
C SER A 171 6.19 -5.03 7.58
N PHE A 172 5.51 -4.06 6.95
CA PHE A 172 6.11 -2.78 6.53
C PHE A 172 6.80 -2.08 7.71
N MET A 173 6.10 -1.88 8.82
CA MET A 173 6.68 -1.18 9.98
C MET A 173 7.83 -1.95 10.61
N SER A 174 7.74 -3.28 10.68
CA SER A 174 8.82 -4.13 11.17
C SER A 174 10.08 -3.95 10.33
N SER A 175 9.95 -3.97 9.01
CA SER A 175 11.08 -3.76 8.10
C SER A 175 11.61 -2.32 8.13
N PHE A 176 10.71 -1.33 8.17
CA PHE A 176 11.08 0.09 8.16
C PHE A 176 11.78 0.53 9.45
N THR A 177 11.37 0.01 10.61
CA THR A 177 11.92 0.40 11.91
C THR A 177 12.98 -0.58 12.44
N GLY A 178 13.00 -1.81 11.94
CA GLY A 178 13.90 -2.88 12.39
C GLY A 178 15.31 -2.83 11.82
N TYR A 179 15.58 -2.01 10.79
CA TYR A 179 16.90 -1.94 10.17
C TYR A 179 17.26 -0.51 9.75
N VAL A 180 18.38 0.02 10.25
CA VAL A 180 19.01 1.21 9.64
C VAL A 180 19.49 0.78 8.25
N PRO A 181 19.02 1.41 7.15
CA PRO A 181 19.44 1.04 5.81
C PRO A 181 20.96 0.97 5.71
N PHE A 182 21.49 -0.08 5.05
CA PHE A 182 22.94 -0.37 5.03
C PHE A 182 23.78 0.84 4.60
N HIS A 183 23.29 1.62 3.63
CA HIS A 183 23.93 2.84 3.16
C HIS A 183 23.97 3.98 4.21
N ILE A 184 22.99 4.06 5.13
CA ILE A 184 22.99 4.99 6.27
C ILE A 184 23.95 4.51 7.35
N ARG A 185 24.05 3.19 7.57
CA ARG A 185 25.04 2.62 8.51
C ARG A 185 26.47 2.90 8.06
N LEU A 186 26.76 2.76 6.77
CA LEU A 186 28.08 3.07 6.21
C LEU A 186 28.43 4.56 6.32
N LYS A 187 27.46 5.46 6.08
CA LYS A 187 27.65 6.92 6.26
C LYS A 187 27.89 7.35 7.70
N ARG A 188 27.43 6.58 8.70
CA ARG A 188 27.68 6.84 10.12
C ARG A 188 28.98 6.24 10.64
N ALA A 189 29.62 5.37 9.85
CA ALA A 189 30.88 4.71 10.18
C ALA A 189 32.12 5.41 9.58
N GLN A 190 31.91 6.49 8.83
CA GLN A 190 32.93 7.41 8.31
C GLN A 190 32.84 8.71 9.11
#